data_AF-A0A0B1S1H7-F1
#
_entry.id   AF-A0A0B1S1H7-F1
#
_cell.length_a   1.000
_cell.length_b   1.000
_cell.length_c   1.000
_cell.angle_alpha   90.00
_cell.angle_beta   90.00
_cell.angle_gamma   90.00
#
_symmetry.space_group_name_H-M   'P 1'
#
loop_
_entity.id
_entity.type
_entity.pdbx_description
1 polymer ?
#
loop_
_entity_poly.entity_id
_entity_poly.type
_entity_poly.pdbx_seq_one_letter_code
_entity_poly.pdbx_strand_id
1 'polypeptide(L)' 'MAAEKMLPVRHEIYRIGGSNAQRDVFAQTLIQACIMSTEPEHFSQTDMLLEERSALNKNSSVGERLAAKFRKYHPL' A
#
# COMPACT_ATOMS: atom_id res chain seq x y z
N MET A 1 4.49 14.38 -2.34
CA MET A 1 3.40 13.85 -1.48
C MET A 1 3.84 12.64 -0.66
N ALA A 2 3.00 12.04 0.20
CA ALA A 2 3.39 10.89 1.04
C ALA A 2 3.85 9.67 0.21
N ALA A 3 3.12 9.31 -0.85
CA ALA A 3 3.46 8.18 -1.73
C ALA A 3 4.85 8.33 -2.37
N GLU A 4 5.16 9.51 -2.89
CA GLU A 4 6.46 9.86 -3.49
C GLU A 4 7.65 9.58 -2.56
N LYS A 5 7.50 9.80 -1.25
CA LYS A 5 8.56 9.53 -0.26
C LYS A 5 8.64 8.06 0.15
N MET A 6 7.51 7.35 0.12
CA MET A 6 7.42 5.98 0.62
C MET A 6 7.76 4.94 -0.45
N LEU A 7 7.39 5.18 -1.71
CA LEU A 7 7.63 4.25 -2.82
C LEU A 7 9.11 3.88 -3.01
N PRO A 8 10.07 4.82 -2.96
CA PRO A 8 11.49 4.52 -3.18
C PRO A 8 12.10 3.66 -2.06
N VAL A 9 11.55 3.71 -0.84
CA VAL A 9 12.11 3.03 0.32
C VAL A 9 11.34 1.75 0.71
N ARG A 10 10.26 1.41 -0.01
CA ARG A 10 9.34 0.32 0.38
C ARG A 10 10.03 -1.03 0.57
N HIS A 11 11.05 -1.29 -0.24
CA HIS A 11 11.83 -2.53 -0.17
C HIS A 11 12.97 -2.46 0.83
N GLU A 12 13.34 -1.28 1.33
CA GLU A 12 14.45 -1.10 2.27
C GLU A 12 13.98 -1.12 3.74
N ILE A 13 12.66 -1.09 4.00
CA ILE A 13 12.10 -1.04 5.35
C ILE A 13 12.60 -2.19 6.23
N TYR A 14 12.84 -3.38 5.67
CA TYR A 14 13.34 -4.52 6.46
C TYR A 14 14.74 -4.25 7.06
N ARG A 15 15.53 -3.36 6.45
CA ARG A 15 16.90 -3.01 6.89
C ARG A 15 16.91 -2.01 8.04
N ILE A 16 15.86 -1.21 8.17
CA ILE A 16 15.70 -0.24 9.27
C ILE A 16 15.37 -0.97 10.59
N GLY A 17 14.83 -2.19 10.49
CA GLY A 17 14.44 -3.03 11.63
C GLY A 17 12.92 -3.20 11.72
N GLY A 18 12.42 -3.44 12.93
CA GLY A 18 11.00 -3.54 13.24
C GLY A 18 10.38 -4.93 13.05
N SER A 19 9.24 -5.16 13.71
CA SER A 19 8.47 -6.40 13.67
C SER A 19 7.68 -6.53 12.36
N ASN A 20 7.22 -7.74 12.05
CA ASN A 20 6.35 -8.00 10.89
C ASN A 20 5.08 -7.12 10.92
N ALA A 21 4.54 -6.85 12.12
CA ALA A 21 3.39 -5.97 12.28
C ALA A 21 3.71 -4.51 11.89
N GLN A 22 4.88 -4.00 12.26
CA GLN A 22 5.31 -2.64 11.87
C GLN A 22 5.51 -2.51 10.36
N ARG A 23 6.06 -3.54 9.73
CA ARG A 23 6.23 -3.59 8.26
C ARG A 23 4.88 -3.67 7.53
N ASP A 24 3.92 -4.44 8.05
CA ASP A 24 2.57 -4.48 7.48
C ASP A 24 1.85 -3.13 7.62
N VAL A 25 2.02 -2.42 8.74
CA VAL A 25 1.47 -1.05 8.91
C VAL A 25 2.08 -0.08 7.90
N PHE A 26 3.38 -0.18 7.62
CA PHE A 26 4.01 0.61 6.55
C PHE A 26 3.37 0.32 5.18
N ALA A 27 3.21 -0.95 4.83
CA ALA A 27 2.58 -1.36 3.57
C ALA A 27 1.15 -0.83 3.44
N GLN A 28 0.34 -0.95 4.51
CA GLN A 28 -1.02 -0.39 4.54
C GLN A 28 -1.02 1.14 4.35
N THR A 29 -0.07 1.83 4.97
CA THR A 29 0.05 3.29 4.88
C THR A 29 0.47 3.71 3.48
N LEU A 30 1.38 2.98 2.85
CA LEU A 30 1.81 3.20 1.47
C LEU A 30 0.63 3.02 0.50
N ILE A 31 -0.13 1.93 0.62
CA ILE A 31 -1.34 1.69 -0.19
C ILE A 31 -2.32 2.85 -0.02
N GLN A 32 -2.59 3.26 1.23
CA GLN A 32 -3.47 4.38 1.52
C GLN A 32 -2.95 5.70 0.92
N ALA A 33 -1.64 5.93 0.91
CA ALA A 33 -1.02 7.11 0.31
C ALA A 33 -1.14 7.10 -1.23
N CYS A 34 -0.98 5.94 -1.87
CA CYS A 34 -1.19 5.75 -3.30
C CYS A 34 -2.64 6.04 -3.69
N ILE A 35 -3.62 5.47 -2.97
CA ILE A 35 -5.06 5.70 -3.21
C ILE A 35 -5.42 7.19 -3.16
N MET A 36 -4.86 7.93 -2.20
CA MET A 36 -5.19 9.36 -2.00
C MET A 36 -4.36 10.31 -2.85
N SER A 37 -3.40 9.81 -3.63
CA SER A 37 -2.58 10.65 -4.48
C SER A 37 -3.36 11.21 -5.66
N THR A 38 -3.11 12.46 -6.01
CA THR A 38 -3.59 13.11 -7.24
C THR A 38 -2.79 12.70 -8.47
N GLU A 39 -1.56 12.22 -8.28
CA GLU A 39 -0.69 11.77 -9.37
C GLU A 39 -1.08 10.36 -9.86
N PRO A 40 -1.34 10.18 -11.18
CA PRO A 40 -1.65 8.87 -11.78
C PRO A 40 -0.58 7.81 -11.58
N GLU A 41 0.69 8.22 -11.60
CA GLU A 41 1.81 7.33 -11.37
C GLU A 41 1.78 6.70 -9.97
N HIS A 42 1.25 7.38 -8.97
CA HIS A 42 1.15 6.84 -7.61
C HIS A 42 -0.05 5.90 -7.44
N PHE A 43 -1.25 6.29 -7.89
CA PHE A 43 -2.43 5.44 -7.68
C PHE A 43 -2.42 4.20 -8.57
N SER A 44 -1.73 4.22 -9.72
CA SER A 44 -1.50 3.03 -10.56
C SER A 44 -0.66 1.93 -9.87
N GLN A 45 0.11 2.27 -8.84
CA GLN A 45 0.84 1.28 -8.03
C GLN A 45 -0.05 0.51 -7.05
N THR A 46 -1.29 0.98 -6.82
CA THR A 46 -2.14 0.47 -5.74
C THR A 46 -2.49 -1.01 -5.91
N ASP A 47 -2.81 -1.46 -7.12
CA ASP A 47 -3.18 -2.87 -7.38
C ASP A 47 -2.02 -3.82 -7.05
N MET A 48 -0.82 -3.51 -7.55
CA MET A 48 0.37 -4.31 -7.27
C MET A 48 0.67 -4.37 -5.76
N LEU A 49 0.57 -3.24 -5.05
CA LEU A 49 0.80 -3.21 -3.61
C LEU A 49 -0.27 -4.00 -2.82
N LEU A 50 -1.52 -4.02 -3.28
CA LEU A 50 -2.59 -4.84 -2.70
C LEU A 50 -2.30 -6.34 -2.90
N GLU A 51 -1.81 -6.73 -4.07
CA GLU A 51 -1.41 -8.11 -4.36
C GLU A 51 -0.23 -8.56 -3.52
N GLU A 52 0.84 -7.77 -3.46
CA GLU A 52 2.03 -8.03 -2.61
C GLU A 52 1.60 -8.27 -1.16
N ARG A 53 0.71 -7.43 -0.63
CA ARG A 53 0.21 -7.58 0.74
C ARG A 53 -0.68 -8.82 0.90
N SER A 54 -1.56 -9.11 -0.06
CA SER A 54 -2.43 -10.28 -0.02
C SER A 54 -1.64 -11.59 0.01
N ALA A 55 -0.51 -11.64 -0.70
CA ALA A 55 0.39 -12.79 -0.69
C ALA A 55 0.97 -13.07 0.71
N LEU A 56 1.27 -12.01 1.49
CA LEU A 56 1.81 -12.11 2.84
C LEU A 56 0.73 -12.34 3.90
N ASN A 57 -0.44 -11.74 3.74
CA ASN A 57 -1.55 -11.74 4.70
C ASN A 57 -2.88 -12.08 4.01
N LYS A 58 -3.03 -13.35 3.63
CA LYS A 58 -4.21 -13.88 2.95
C LYS A 58 -5.48 -13.58 3.77
N ASN A 59 -6.55 -13.17 3.07
CA ASN A 59 -7.90 -12.94 3.63
C ASN A 59 -7.96 -11.91 4.78
N SER A 60 -7.04 -10.94 4.82
CA SER A 60 -7.13 -9.89 5.83
C SER A 60 -8.27 -8.90 5.51
N SER A 61 -9.13 -8.64 6.49
CA SER A 61 -10.22 -7.64 6.36
C SER A 61 -9.71 -6.24 6.01
N VAL A 62 -8.46 -5.92 6.40
CA VAL A 62 -7.81 -4.64 6.07
C VAL A 62 -7.56 -4.53 4.56
N GLY A 63 -7.04 -5.59 3.94
CA GLY A 63 -6.73 -5.60 2.51
C GLY A 63 -7.99 -5.41 1.67
N GLU A 64 -9.07 -6.09 2.05
CA GLU A 64 -10.38 -5.94 1.41
C GLU A 64 -10.91 -4.52 1.52
N ARG A 65 -10.80 -3.88 2.69
CA ARG A 65 -11.19 -2.47 2.88
C ARG A 65 -10.36 -1.52 2.02
N LEU A 66 -9.05 -1.74 1.92
CA LEU A 66 -8.17 -0.92 1.07
C LEU A 66 -8.51 -1.10 -0.42
N ALA A 67 -8.75 -2.34 -0.87
CA ALA A 67 -9.16 -2.62 -2.24
C ALA A 67 -10.53 -2.00 -2.58
N ALA A 68 -11.51 -2.09 -1.67
CA ALA A 68 -12.80 -1.43 -1.83
C ALA A 68 -12.66 0.10 -1.89
N LYS A 69 -11.76 0.67 -1.08
CA LYS A 69 -11.44 2.09 -1.13
C LYS A 69 -10.79 2.49 -2.45
N PHE A 70 -9.83 1.71 -2.96
CA PHE A 70 -9.19 1.98 -4.25
C PHE A 70 -10.23 2.05 -5.38
N ARG A 71 -11.09 1.04 -5.50
CA ARG A 71 -12.19 1.01 -6.48
C ARG A 71 -13.17 2.19 -6.36
N LYS A 72 -13.37 2.71 -5.15
CA LYS A 72 -14.23 3.88 -4.90
C LYS A 72 -13.61 5.17 -5.40
N TYR A 73 -12.30 5.35 -5.22
CA TYR A 73 -11.60 6.60 -5.58
C TYR A 73 -11.15 6.62 -7.04
N HIS A 74 -10.88 5.44 -7.62
CA HIS A 74 -10.39 5.26 -8.98
C HIS A 74 -11.26 4.22 -9.71
N PRO A 75 -12.53 4.54 -10.03
CA PRO A 75 -13.38 3.66 -10.81
C PRO A 75 -12.82 3.51 -12.23
N LEU A 76 -12.83 2.28 -12.74
CA LEU A 76 -12.51 1.97 -14.14
C LEU A 76 -13.45 2.71 -15.11
#